data_AF-A0A942DMI2-F1
#
_entry.id   AF-A0A942DMI2-F1
#
_cell.length_a   1.000
_cell.length_b   1.000
_cell.length_c   1.000
_cell.angle_alpha   90.00
_cell.angle_beta   90.00
_cell.angle_gamma   90.00
#
_symmetry.space_group_name_H-M   'P 1'
#
loop_
_entity.id
_entity.type
_entity.pdbx_description
1 polymer ?
#
loop_
_entity_poly.entity_id
_entity_poly.type
_entity_poly.pdbx_seq_one_letter_code
_entity_poly.pdbx_strand_id
1 'polypeptide(L)'
;MKFSHLLAVGMTFAALSANAGDIIIYEAGSFNPLSGVTNNGNLVLVNGQKAGSLLKRVFVSDDAKLANKNITLVRDFYNQEFGRNSYDGKGASITAVVKVGRGPVSLLRVLGLDQNAAWDTSGKRFLFGTGEAGTLNNFTGAVDVIAHEYTHAVIETTSKLDANGQSGALNEHVADVFGQYIQVKTGNGANDFLIGETVLGDDLKQKIAAKYGFTPKGLRDMLNPQLSVPPQPTAMKDIPSALGPNCKPTADNDKCGVHLLNGIPNRAISLAVQKLGWDKVAHVIYKVMTERLPKNAQFSTYASETMSECGRQLSTSDCAAFDASFKAVGL
;
A
#
# COMPACT_ATOMS: atom_id res chain seq x y z
N MET A 1 -0.58 -10.64 30.56
CA MET A 1 -1.68 -9.68 30.74
C MET A 1 -2.29 -9.40 29.38
N LYS A 2 -3.57 -9.74 29.19
CA LYS A 2 -4.30 -9.53 27.93
C LYS A 2 -4.67 -8.04 27.85
N PHE A 3 -4.13 -7.32 26.88
CA PHE A 3 -4.67 -6.01 26.49
C PHE A 3 -5.73 -6.25 25.42
N SER A 4 -6.99 -6.14 25.82
CA SER A 4 -8.15 -6.15 24.95
C SER A 4 -8.96 -4.90 25.26
N HIS A 5 -8.64 -3.79 24.60
CA HIS A 5 -9.50 -2.60 24.50
C HIS A 5 -9.52 -2.18 23.04
N LEU A 6 -10.30 -2.89 22.21
CA LEU A 6 -10.77 -2.37 20.93
C LEU A 6 -11.93 -1.42 21.25
N LEU A 7 -11.65 -0.13 21.38
CA LEU A 7 -12.67 0.89 21.14
C LEU A 7 -12.69 1.11 19.62
N ALA A 8 -13.54 0.36 18.93
CA ALA A 8 -13.93 0.71 17.57
C ALA A 8 -14.76 2.01 17.66
N VAL A 9 -14.08 3.15 17.59
CA VAL A 9 -14.74 4.43 17.37
C VAL A 9 -15.31 4.35 15.95
N GLY A 10 -16.62 4.19 15.85
CA GLY A 10 -17.30 4.22 14.55
C GLY A 10 -17.02 5.55 13.88
N MET A 11 -16.19 5.54 12.83
CA MET A 11 -16.04 6.69 11.94
C MET A 11 -17.38 6.93 11.26
N THR A 12 -18.15 7.90 11.76
CA THR A 12 -19.23 8.52 11.01
C THR A 12 -18.61 9.35 9.90
N PHE A 13 -18.69 8.86 8.66
CA PHE A 13 -18.22 9.58 7.49
C PHE A 13 -19.03 10.88 7.35
N ALA A 14 -18.42 12.02 7.68
CA ALA A 14 -18.98 13.33 7.36
C ALA A 14 -19.12 13.47 5.84
N ALA A 15 -20.11 14.24 5.39
CA ALA A 15 -20.34 14.48 3.97
C ALA A 15 -19.05 15.00 3.31
N LEU A 16 -18.63 14.31 2.25
CA LEU A 16 -17.47 14.64 1.42
C LEU A 16 -17.45 16.12 1.00
N SER A 17 -16.25 16.66 0.78
CA SER A 17 -16.10 17.98 0.16
C SER A 17 -16.89 18.03 -1.14
N ALA A 18 -17.56 19.16 -1.43
CA ALA A 18 -18.37 19.37 -2.63
C ALA A 18 -17.60 19.24 -3.97
N ASN A 19 -16.28 18.99 -3.92
CA ASN A 19 -15.37 18.88 -5.07
C ASN A 19 -14.61 17.52 -5.11
N ALA A 20 -15.16 16.45 -4.52
CA ALA A 20 -14.54 15.13 -4.64
C ALA A 20 -14.78 14.54 -6.05
N GLY A 21 -13.70 14.15 -6.73
CA GLY A 21 -13.77 13.48 -8.03
C GLY A 21 -14.44 12.10 -7.95
N ASP A 22 -14.94 11.66 -9.10
CA ASP A 22 -15.66 10.39 -9.24
C ASP A 22 -14.76 9.18 -8.99
N ILE A 23 -15.33 8.11 -8.44
CA ILE A 23 -14.72 6.77 -8.41
C ILE A 23 -15.32 5.95 -9.56
N ILE A 24 -14.47 5.59 -10.51
CA ILE A 24 -14.82 4.98 -11.78
C ILE A 24 -14.19 3.59 -11.84
N ILE A 25 -15.02 2.54 -11.88
CA ILE A 25 -14.56 1.15 -11.88
C ILE A 25 -14.83 0.51 -13.24
N TYR A 26 -13.78 -0.07 -13.80
CA TYR A 26 -13.81 -0.88 -15.00
C TYR A 26 -13.55 -2.36 -14.66
N GLU A 27 -14.18 -3.27 -15.40
CA GLU A 27 -13.78 -4.68 -15.43
C GLU A 27 -12.96 -4.95 -16.69
N ALA A 28 -11.77 -5.53 -16.51
CA ALA A 28 -11.01 -6.11 -17.61
C ALA A 28 -11.81 -7.29 -18.19
N GLY A 29 -12.56 -7.05 -19.27
CA GLY A 29 -13.19 -8.12 -20.05
C GLY A 29 -12.12 -8.96 -20.78
N SER A 30 -12.52 -10.11 -21.34
CA SER A 30 -11.70 -10.79 -22.36
C SER A 30 -11.43 -9.80 -23.50
N PHE A 31 -10.17 -9.38 -23.60
CA PHE A 31 -9.65 -8.32 -24.45
C PHE A 31 -10.25 -8.32 -25.87
N ASN A 32 -10.68 -7.16 -26.38
CA ASN A 32 -10.87 -6.94 -27.82
C ASN A 32 -9.52 -6.50 -28.42
N PRO A 33 -8.87 -7.34 -29.25
CA PRO A 33 -7.53 -7.08 -29.78
C PRO A 33 -7.37 -5.82 -30.61
N LEU A 34 -8.47 -5.17 -31.01
CA LEU A 34 -8.46 -3.94 -31.80
C LEU A 34 -8.28 -2.64 -30.99
N SER A 35 -8.21 -2.71 -29.65
CA SER A 35 -8.40 -1.52 -28.79
C SER A 35 -7.16 -0.95 -28.08
N GLY A 36 -5.96 -1.54 -28.28
CA GLY A 36 -4.70 -0.95 -27.82
C GLY A 36 -4.49 -0.87 -26.29
N VAL A 37 -3.37 -0.25 -25.89
CA VAL A 37 -2.80 -0.21 -24.51
C VAL A 37 -3.56 0.74 -23.56
N THR A 38 -4.48 1.56 -24.09
CA THR A 38 -5.26 2.57 -23.35
C THR A 38 -6.65 2.09 -22.91
N ASN A 39 -7.03 0.85 -23.22
CA ASN A 39 -8.36 0.35 -22.91
C ASN A 39 -8.45 -0.11 -21.44
N ASN A 40 -9.28 0.57 -20.64
CA ASN A 40 -9.58 0.19 -19.25
C ASN A 40 -10.54 -1.02 -19.15
N GLY A 41 -11.15 -1.44 -20.26
CA GLY A 41 -12.16 -2.50 -20.29
C GLY A 41 -13.58 -1.94 -20.21
N ASN A 42 -14.49 -2.70 -19.63
CA ASN A 42 -15.91 -2.33 -19.55
C ASN A 42 -16.15 -1.46 -18.32
N LEU A 43 -16.67 -0.25 -18.51
CA LEU A 43 -17.14 0.57 -17.39
C LEU A 43 -18.32 -0.13 -16.71
N VAL A 44 -18.20 -0.38 -15.41
CA VAL A 44 -19.23 -1.10 -14.62
C VAL A 44 -19.82 -0.27 -13.49
N LEU A 45 -19.05 0.63 -12.87
CA LEU A 45 -19.53 1.49 -11.78
C LEU A 45 -19.00 2.92 -11.90
N VAL A 46 -19.84 3.88 -11.52
CA VAL A 46 -19.47 5.27 -11.22
C VAL A 46 -20.07 5.62 -9.85
N ASN A 47 -19.24 5.94 -8.86
CA ASN A 47 -19.67 6.27 -7.49
C ASN A 47 -20.62 5.24 -6.86
N GLY A 48 -20.37 3.95 -7.13
CA GLY A 48 -21.17 2.83 -6.61
C GLY A 48 -22.42 2.53 -7.41
N GLN A 49 -22.79 3.41 -8.35
CA GLN A 49 -23.91 3.24 -9.24
C GLN A 49 -23.49 2.48 -10.50
N LYS A 50 -24.34 1.54 -10.90
CA LYS A 50 -24.13 0.73 -12.11
C LYS A 50 -24.07 1.63 -13.35
N ALA A 51 -23.00 1.50 -14.13
CA ALA A 51 -22.89 2.18 -15.40
C ALA A 51 -23.80 1.51 -16.45
N GLY A 52 -24.58 2.31 -17.20
CA GLY A 52 -25.42 1.83 -18.30
C GLY A 52 -26.84 2.41 -18.30
N SER A 53 -27.51 2.33 -19.45
CA SER A 53 -28.94 2.63 -19.59
C SER A 53 -29.79 1.37 -19.44
N LEU A 54 -31.12 1.53 -19.28
CA LEU A 54 -32.11 0.44 -19.21
C LEU A 54 -31.96 -0.63 -20.31
N LEU A 55 -31.33 -0.29 -21.44
CA LEU A 55 -31.18 -1.13 -22.62
C LEU A 55 -29.87 -1.95 -22.67
N LYS A 56 -28.88 -1.66 -21.81
CA LYS A 56 -27.58 -2.36 -21.80
C LYS A 56 -27.38 -3.10 -20.48
N ARG A 57 -27.53 -4.43 -20.50
CA ARG A 57 -27.23 -5.27 -19.32
C ARG A 57 -25.73 -5.26 -19.02
N VAL A 58 -25.32 -4.43 -18.08
CA VAL A 58 -23.98 -4.48 -17.48
C VAL A 58 -24.01 -5.48 -16.32
N PHE A 59 -23.03 -6.38 -16.24
CA PHE A 59 -22.85 -7.23 -15.06
C PHE A 59 -21.81 -6.58 -14.16
N VAL A 60 -22.10 -6.45 -12.85
CA VAL A 60 -21.19 -5.88 -11.87
C VAL A 60 -20.75 -7.01 -10.95
N SER A 61 -19.47 -7.34 -11.00
CA SER A 61 -18.88 -8.37 -10.15
C SER A 61 -18.67 -7.92 -8.71
N ASP A 62 -18.43 -8.88 -7.83
CA ASP A 62 -18.12 -8.59 -6.44
C ASP A 62 -16.77 -7.88 -6.30
N ASP A 63 -15.78 -8.21 -7.14
CA ASP A 63 -14.50 -7.49 -7.21
C ASP A 63 -14.70 -5.99 -7.49
N ALA A 64 -15.59 -5.66 -8.43
CA ALA A 64 -15.90 -4.27 -8.76
C ALA A 64 -16.59 -3.54 -7.59
N LYS A 65 -17.49 -4.21 -6.87
CA LYS A 65 -18.16 -3.64 -5.69
C LYS A 65 -17.17 -3.44 -4.54
N LEU A 66 -16.33 -4.43 -4.27
CA LEU A 66 -15.30 -4.40 -3.22
C LEU A 66 -14.28 -3.31 -3.49
N ALA A 67 -13.73 -3.24 -4.72
CA ALA A 67 -12.82 -2.18 -5.12
C ALA A 67 -13.46 -0.80 -4.93
N ASN A 68 -14.70 -0.60 -5.38
CA ASN A 68 -15.40 0.68 -5.19
C ASN A 68 -15.52 1.05 -3.71
N LYS A 69 -16.05 0.13 -2.89
CA LYS A 69 -16.23 0.33 -1.46
C LYS A 69 -14.92 0.70 -0.77
N ASN A 70 -13.88 -0.08 -1.01
CA ASN A 70 -12.61 0.07 -0.29
C ASN A 70 -11.80 1.27 -0.79
N ILE A 71 -11.82 1.59 -2.09
CA ILE A 71 -11.25 2.84 -2.61
C ILE A 71 -11.96 4.07 -2.01
N THR A 72 -13.30 4.01 -1.92
CA THR A 72 -14.10 5.07 -1.28
C THR A 72 -13.66 5.26 0.17
N LEU A 73 -13.58 4.17 0.94
CA LEU A 73 -13.13 4.17 2.32
C LEU A 73 -11.75 4.81 2.47
N VAL A 74 -10.78 4.42 1.63
CA VAL A 74 -9.40 4.94 1.70
C VAL A 74 -9.35 6.42 1.33
N ARG A 75 -9.99 6.84 0.23
CA ARG A 75 -10.07 8.24 -0.18
C ARG A 75 -10.66 9.10 0.93
N ASP A 76 -11.77 8.64 1.50
CA ASP A 76 -12.51 9.37 2.53
C ASP A 76 -11.71 9.44 3.84
N PHE A 77 -10.98 8.37 4.18
CA PHE A 77 -10.04 8.39 5.30
C PHE A 77 -8.96 9.46 5.13
N TYR A 78 -8.29 9.52 3.98
CA TYR A 78 -7.28 10.55 3.69
C TYR A 78 -7.86 11.97 3.80
N ASN A 79 -9.12 12.16 3.41
CA ASN A 79 -9.79 13.43 3.54
C ASN A 79 -10.10 13.80 5.00
N GLN A 80 -10.68 12.87 5.76
CA GLN A 80 -11.08 13.11 7.14
C GLN A 80 -9.89 13.26 8.08
N GLU A 81 -8.88 12.41 7.90
CA GLU A 81 -7.72 12.34 8.79
C GLU A 81 -6.70 13.44 8.48
N PHE A 82 -6.44 13.69 7.19
CA PHE A 82 -5.35 14.58 6.76
C PHE A 82 -5.81 15.82 5.98
N GLY A 83 -7.12 16.01 5.81
CA GLY A 83 -7.65 17.09 4.97
C GLY A 83 -7.34 16.94 3.48
N ARG A 84 -6.88 15.76 3.03
CA ARG A 84 -6.42 15.54 1.66
C ARG A 84 -7.59 15.23 0.72
N ASN A 85 -7.87 16.11 -0.24
CA ASN A 85 -8.93 15.85 -1.23
C ASN A 85 -8.41 14.95 -2.37
N SER A 86 -8.74 13.65 -2.34
CA SER A 86 -8.23 12.63 -3.28
C SER A 86 -6.69 12.42 -3.21
N TYR A 87 -6.16 11.55 -4.05
CA TYR A 87 -4.74 11.18 -4.02
C TYR A 87 -3.82 12.35 -4.40
N ASP A 88 -4.31 13.33 -5.17
CA ASP A 88 -3.54 14.51 -5.62
C ASP A 88 -3.75 15.75 -4.73
N GLY A 89 -4.61 15.66 -3.72
CA GLY A 89 -4.98 16.78 -2.86
C GLY A 89 -5.87 17.83 -3.52
N LYS A 90 -6.33 17.61 -4.77
CA LYS A 90 -7.13 18.56 -5.56
C LYS A 90 -8.44 17.96 -6.07
N GLY A 91 -8.82 16.78 -5.60
CA GLY A 91 -10.08 16.14 -5.95
C GLY A 91 -10.04 15.35 -7.26
N ALA A 92 -8.88 14.81 -7.66
CA ALA A 92 -8.80 13.95 -8.83
C ALA A 92 -9.83 12.80 -8.79
N SER A 93 -10.46 12.54 -9.94
CA SER A 93 -11.24 11.31 -10.14
C SER A 93 -10.33 10.09 -10.07
N ILE A 94 -10.83 9.02 -9.47
CA ILE A 94 -10.12 7.77 -9.26
C ILE A 94 -10.62 6.75 -10.29
N THR A 95 -9.70 6.23 -11.09
CA THR A 95 -9.99 5.13 -12.01
C THR A 95 -9.38 3.84 -11.47
N ALA A 96 -10.17 2.76 -11.43
CA ALA A 96 -9.67 1.43 -11.11
C ALA A 96 -10.13 0.40 -12.15
N VAL A 97 -9.26 -0.55 -12.46
CA VAL A 97 -9.52 -1.70 -13.33
C VAL A 97 -9.36 -2.97 -12.49
N VAL A 98 -10.44 -3.72 -12.34
CA VAL A 98 -10.43 -5.01 -11.62
C VAL A 98 -10.41 -6.18 -12.60
N LYS A 99 -10.10 -7.38 -12.09
CA LYS A 99 -9.98 -8.63 -12.85
C LYS A 99 -8.92 -8.60 -13.94
N VAL A 100 -7.87 -7.83 -13.73
CA VAL A 100 -6.71 -7.81 -14.62
C VAL A 100 -6.17 -9.25 -14.71
N GLY A 101 -6.03 -9.77 -15.95
CA GLY A 101 -5.52 -11.13 -16.19
C GLY A 101 -6.53 -12.18 -16.69
N ARG A 102 -7.85 -11.90 -16.71
CA ARG A 102 -8.84 -12.81 -17.35
C ARG A 102 -8.79 -12.73 -18.89
N GLY A 103 -8.05 -13.63 -19.54
CA GLY A 103 -8.08 -13.85 -21.00
C GLY A 103 -6.93 -14.73 -21.53
N PRO A 104 -7.05 -15.36 -22.72
CA PRO A 104 -6.07 -16.35 -23.20
C PRO A 104 -4.64 -15.81 -23.39
N VAL A 105 -4.48 -14.50 -23.64
CA VAL A 105 -3.19 -13.81 -23.71
C VAL A 105 -3.44 -12.35 -23.35
N SER A 106 -2.97 -11.89 -22.19
CA SER A 106 -2.98 -10.47 -21.82
C SER A 106 -1.55 -10.00 -21.59
N LEU A 107 -1.14 -8.89 -22.19
CA LEU A 107 0.16 -8.25 -21.93
C LEU A 107 0.35 -7.99 -20.42
N LEU A 108 -0.75 -7.68 -19.71
CA LEU A 108 -0.73 -7.48 -18.26
C LEU A 108 -0.48 -8.78 -17.48
N ARG A 109 -0.88 -9.95 -18.01
CA ARG A 109 -0.53 -11.27 -17.46
C ARG A 109 0.93 -11.63 -17.73
N VAL A 110 1.46 -11.28 -18.90
CA VAL A 110 2.90 -11.42 -19.21
C VAL A 110 3.76 -10.53 -18.30
N LEU A 111 3.20 -9.42 -17.80
CA LEU A 111 3.82 -8.54 -16.81
C LEU A 111 3.56 -8.95 -15.34
N GLY A 112 2.89 -10.10 -15.09
CA GLY A 112 2.63 -10.63 -13.75
C GLY A 112 1.56 -9.88 -12.92
N LEU A 113 0.75 -9.02 -13.55
CA LEU A 113 -0.24 -8.19 -12.85
C LEU A 113 -1.55 -8.94 -12.52
N ASP A 114 -1.70 -10.19 -12.96
CA ASP A 114 -2.81 -11.06 -12.54
C ASP A 114 -2.66 -11.51 -11.08
N GLN A 115 -1.41 -11.61 -10.61
CA GLN A 115 -1.01 -11.88 -9.22
C GLN A 115 -0.56 -10.61 -8.50
N ASN A 116 -1.08 -9.44 -8.86
CA ASN A 116 -0.66 -8.20 -8.22
C ASN A 116 -1.79 -7.16 -8.11
N ALA A 117 -1.59 -6.21 -7.20
CA ALA A 117 -2.23 -4.90 -7.23
C ALA A 117 -1.16 -3.86 -7.64
N ALA A 118 -1.58 -2.79 -8.30
CA ALA A 118 -0.64 -1.75 -8.70
C ALA A 118 -1.32 -0.39 -8.91
N TRP A 119 -0.65 0.67 -8.50
CA TRP A 119 -0.82 2.00 -9.07
C TRP A 119 -0.05 2.13 -10.41
N ASP A 120 -0.77 2.24 -11.53
CA ASP A 120 -0.21 2.50 -12.86
C ASP A 120 -0.04 4.02 -13.06
N THR A 121 1.16 4.53 -12.76
CA THR A 121 1.53 5.94 -12.96
C THR A 121 1.28 6.44 -14.39
N SER A 122 1.51 5.61 -15.42
CA SER A 122 1.34 6.05 -16.80
C SER A 122 -0.14 6.18 -17.17
N GLY A 123 -0.98 5.28 -16.67
CA GLY A 123 -2.43 5.27 -16.89
C GLY A 123 -3.23 6.07 -15.87
N LYS A 124 -2.60 6.53 -14.77
CA LYS A 124 -3.23 7.14 -13.59
C LYS A 124 -4.44 6.33 -13.10
N ARG A 125 -4.22 5.04 -12.90
CA ARG A 125 -5.28 4.08 -12.54
C ARG A 125 -4.77 3.02 -11.60
N PHE A 126 -5.67 2.53 -10.75
CA PHE A 126 -5.43 1.34 -9.93
C PHE A 126 -5.73 0.08 -10.74
N LEU A 127 -4.86 -0.90 -10.65
CA LEU A 127 -5.00 -2.19 -11.30
C LEU A 127 -5.09 -3.27 -10.22
N PHE A 128 -6.12 -4.11 -10.28
CA PHE A 128 -6.30 -5.23 -9.36
C PHE A 128 -6.44 -6.53 -10.15
N GLY A 129 -5.44 -7.39 -10.00
CA GLY A 129 -5.45 -8.75 -10.51
C GLY A 129 -6.53 -9.61 -9.86
N THR A 130 -6.85 -10.73 -10.49
CA THR A 130 -7.78 -11.71 -9.87
C THR A 130 -7.14 -12.52 -8.76
N GLY A 131 -5.80 -12.56 -8.70
CA GLY A 131 -5.08 -13.57 -7.96
C GLY A 131 -5.25 -14.97 -8.56
N GLU A 132 -4.62 -15.96 -7.95
CA GLU A 132 -4.76 -17.39 -8.20
C GLU A 132 -4.97 -18.08 -6.85
N ALA A 133 -6.05 -18.87 -6.77
CA ALA A 133 -6.38 -19.60 -5.55
C ALA A 133 -5.18 -20.46 -5.11
N GLY A 134 -4.79 -20.31 -3.85
CA GLY A 134 -3.64 -21.00 -3.27
C GLY A 134 -2.36 -20.16 -3.24
N THR A 135 -2.14 -19.23 -4.17
CA THR A 135 -0.93 -18.37 -4.18
C THR A 135 -1.24 -16.99 -3.60
N LEU A 136 -1.90 -16.13 -4.36
CA LEU A 136 -2.40 -14.82 -3.93
C LEU A 136 -3.91 -14.75 -4.22
N ASN A 137 -4.69 -14.51 -3.19
CA ASN A 137 -6.14 -14.38 -3.26
C ASN A 137 -6.55 -12.99 -3.79
N ASN A 138 -7.85 -12.70 -3.70
CA ASN A 138 -8.43 -11.46 -4.22
C ASN A 138 -7.90 -10.20 -3.50
N PHE A 139 -7.24 -9.32 -4.26
CA PHE A 139 -6.70 -8.04 -3.78
C PHE A 139 -7.78 -7.00 -3.45
N THR A 140 -8.94 -7.05 -4.12
CA THR A 140 -9.99 -6.02 -3.97
C THR A 140 -10.69 -6.07 -2.60
N GLY A 141 -10.58 -7.20 -1.89
CA GLY A 141 -11.09 -7.36 -0.53
C GLY A 141 -10.14 -6.89 0.57
N ALA A 142 -8.86 -6.65 0.26
CA ALA A 142 -7.83 -6.31 1.23
C ALA A 142 -7.68 -4.79 1.36
N VAL A 143 -8.14 -4.24 2.50
CA VAL A 143 -8.18 -2.79 2.73
C VAL A 143 -6.78 -2.20 2.81
N ASP A 144 -5.86 -2.88 3.50
CA ASP A 144 -4.45 -2.51 3.58
C ASP A 144 -3.77 -2.46 2.21
N VAL A 145 -4.03 -3.44 1.33
CA VAL A 145 -3.48 -3.46 -0.03
C VAL A 145 -4.04 -2.32 -0.87
N ILE A 146 -5.36 -2.05 -0.81
CA ILE A 146 -5.94 -0.91 -1.53
C ILE A 146 -5.37 0.42 -1.00
N ALA A 147 -5.21 0.54 0.31
CA ALA A 147 -4.60 1.70 0.94
C ALA A 147 -3.12 1.87 0.58
N HIS A 148 -2.38 0.77 0.49
CA HIS A 148 -0.99 0.74 0.00
C HIS A 148 -0.91 1.28 -1.43
N GLU A 149 -1.70 0.75 -2.36
CA GLU A 149 -1.71 1.25 -3.74
C GLU A 149 -2.13 2.72 -3.84
N TYR A 150 -3.16 3.12 -3.09
CA TYR A 150 -3.59 4.52 -3.03
C TYR A 150 -2.47 5.44 -2.53
N THR A 151 -1.66 4.96 -1.59
CA THR A 151 -0.54 5.72 -1.05
C THR A 151 0.56 5.93 -2.08
N HIS A 152 0.81 4.99 -3.00
CA HIS A 152 1.69 5.23 -4.15
C HIS A 152 1.23 6.43 -5.00
N ALA A 153 -0.07 6.57 -5.23
CA ALA A 153 -0.62 7.73 -5.94
C ALA A 153 -0.43 9.05 -5.17
N VAL A 154 -0.46 9.00 -3.82
CA VAL A 154 -0.12 10.14 -2.96
C VAL A 154 1.36 10.49 -3.07
N ILE A 155 2.25 9.50 -3.04
CA ILE A 155 3.71 9.69 -3.19
C ILE A 155 4.04 10.34 -4.54
N GLU A 156 3.41 9.87 -5.64
CA GLU A 156 3.62 10.44 -6.98
C GLU A 156 3.30 11.94 -7.05
N THR A 157 2.28 12.38 -6.30
CA THR A 157 1.85 13.78 -6.29
C THR A 157 2.55 14.63 -5.22
N THR A 158 3.45 14.03 -4.45
CA THR A 158 4.17 14.69 -3.34
C THR A 158 5.69 14.50 -3.44
N SER A 159 6.29 13.63 -2.62
CA SER A 159 7.74 13.40 -2.54
C SER A 159 8.35 12.81 -3.80
N LYS A 160 7.55 12.11 -4.62
CA LYS A 160 7.99 11.52 -5.90
C LYS A 160 9.18 10.59 -5.74
N LEU A 161 9.20 9.81 -4.65
CA LEU A 161 10.30 8.90 -4.34
C LEU A 161 10.64 8.00 -5.53
N ASP A 162 11.92 8.00 -5.93
CA ASP A 162 12.42 7.20 -7.04
C ASP A 162 12.20 5.72 -6.73
N ALA A 163 11.64 4.95 -7.68
CA ALA A 163 11.26 3.54 -7.48
C ALA A 163 12.46 2.56 -7.56
N ASN A 164 13.59 2.88 -6.95
CA ASN A 164 14.76 2.00 -6.86
C ASN A 164 15.56 2.21 -5.56
N GLY A 165 16.33 1.21 -5.15
CA GLY A 165 17.21 1.28 -3.98
C GLY A 165 16.47 1.71 -2.71
N GLN A 166 17.14 2.54 -1.88
CA GLN A 166 16.54 3.01 -0.62
C GLN A 166 15.36 3.95 -0.81
N SER A 167 15.35 4.81 -1.84
CA SER A 167 14.18 5.67 -2.10
C SER A 167 12.96 4.85 -2.52
N GLY A 168 13.16 3.79 -3.28
CA GLY A 168 12.09 2.87 -3.66
C GLY A 168 11.61 2.06 -2.47
N ALA A 169 12.53 1.63 -1.61
CA ALA A 169 12.17 1.00 -0.35
C ALA A 169 11.43 1.93 0.61
N LEU A 170 11.72 3.24 0.60
CA LEU A 170 10.94 4.25 1.32
C LEU A 170 9.55 4.43 0.71
N ASN A 171 9.43 4.34 -0.61
CA ASN A 171 8.16 4.40 -1.33
C ASN A 171 7.23 3.24 -0.88
N GLU A 172 7.75 2.01 -0.92
CA GLU A 172 7.07 0.81 -0.39
C GLU A 172 6.76 0.91 1.11
N HIS A 173 7.71 1.41 1.90
CA HIS A 173 7.57 1.56 3.34
C HIS A 173 6.41 2.49 3.72
N VAL A 174 6.35 3.69 3.15
CA VAL A 174 5.27 4.63 3.51
C VAL A 174 3.92 4.12 3.00
N ALA A 175 3.89 3.39 1.88
CA ALA A 175 2.70 2.68 1.42
C ALA A 175 2.24 1.60 2.42
N ASP A 176 3.15 0.81 3.00
CA ASP A 176 2.83 -0.12 4.09
C ASP A 176 2.33 0.59 5.35
N VAL A 177 2.96 1.70 5.76
CA VAL A 177 2.56 2.50 6.94
C VAL A 177 1.11 2.96 6.81
N PHE A 178 0.72 3.55 5.68
CA PHE A 178 -0.64 4.03 5.50
C PHE A 178 -1.62 2.91 5.17
N GLY A 179 -1.17 1.85 4.49
CA GLY A 179 -1.90 0.61 4.34
C GLY A 179 -2.42 0.09 5.68
N GLN A 180 -1.49 -0.08 6.61
CA GLN A 180 -1.81 -0.61 7.92
C GLN A 180 -2.50 0.41 8.84
N TYR A 181 -2.12 1.68 8.79
CA TYR A 181 -2.79 2.70 9.59
C TYR A 181 -4.30 2.74 9.29
N ILE A 182 -4.66 2.76 8.00
CA ILE A 182 -6.06 2.79 7.57
C ILE A 182 -6.78 1.51 7.96
N GLN A 183 -6.14 0.35 7.77
CA GLN A 183 -6.72 -0.93 8.15
C GLN A 183 -7.04 -1.01 9.65
N VAL A 184 -6.10 -0.60 10.53
CA VAL A 184 -6.30 -0.55 11.98
C VAL A 184 -7.44 0.40 12.34
N LYS A 185 -7.43 1.62 11.81
CA LYS A 185 -8.42 2.65 12.15
C LYS A 185 -9.83 2.32 11.67
N THR A 186 -9.95 1.50 10.62
CA THR A 186 -11.24 1.07 10.09
C THR A 186 -11.69 -0.30 10.60
N GLY A 187 -10.91 -0.93 11.49
CA GLY A 187 -11.27 -2.21 12.13
C GLY A 187 -11.27 -3.39 11.14
N ASN A 188 -10.51 -3.29 10.05
CA ASN A 188 -10.46 -4.32 9.00
C ASN A 188 -9.28 -5.31 9.16
N GLY A 189 -8.42 -5.11 10.17
CA GLY A 189 -7.24 -5.96 10.41
C GLY A 189 -7.34 -6.83 11.66
N ALA A 190 -6.71 -8.01 11.63
CA ALA A 190 -6.59 -8.90 12.79
C ALA A 190 -5.30 -8.69 13.61
N ASN A 191 -4.32 -7.97 13.04
CA ASN A 191 -3.03 -7.66 13.64
C ASN A 191 -2.53 -6.32 13.07
N ASP A 192 -2.04 -5.46 13.94
CA ASP A 192 -1.66 -4.08 13.65
C ASP A 192 -0.38 -3.92 12.79
N PHE A 193 0.28 -5.00 12.35
CA PHE A 193 1.56 -4.90 11.61
C PHE A 193 1.70 -5.84 10.40
N LEU A 194 0.64 -6.53 10.00
CA LEU A 194 0.67 -7.39 8.81
C LEU A 194 0.21 -6.64 7.57
N ILE A 195 0.80 -6.94 6.42
CA ILE A 195 0.37 -6.47 5.10
C ILE A 195 -0.01 -7.68 4.25
N GLY A 196 -1.19 -7.65 3.64
CA GLY A 196 -1.72 -8.65 2.74
C GLY A 196 -2.07 -9.98 3.41
N GLU A 197 -2.49 -9.99 4.69
CA GLU A 197 -2.82 -11.22 5.40
C GLU A 197 -4.01 -11.98 4.78
N THR A 198 -4.96 -11.24 4.18
CA THR A 198 -6.14 -11.81 3.50
C THR A 198 -5.82 -12.23 2.06
N VAL A 199 -4.79 -11.64 1.47
CA VAL A 199 -4.31 -11.95 0.11
C VAL A 199 -3.42 -13.18 0.12
N LEU A 200 -2.66 -13.43 1.18
CA LEU A 200 -1.71 -14.55 1.20
C LEU A 200 -2.45 -15.91 1.17
N GLY A 201 -2.27 -16.65 0.06
CA GLY A 201 -2.85 -17.97 -0.16
C GLY A 201 -2.11 -19.10 0.56
N ASP A 202 -2.81 -20.20 0.83
CA ASP A 202 -2.32 -21.28 1.68
C ASP A 202 -1.18 -22.10 1.04
N ASP A 203 -1.14 -22.25 -0.28
CA ASP A 203 -0.03 -22.94 -0.95
C ASP A 203 1.26 -22.12 -0.86
N LEU A 204 1.17 -20.79 -0.97
CA LEU A 204 2.33 -19.92 -0.77
C LEU A 204 2.79 -19.97 0.69
N LYS A 205 1.87 -19.97 1.68
CA LYS A 205 2.23 -20.18 3.09
C LYS A 205 2.98 -21.48 3.30
N GLN A 206 2.49 -22.58 2.73
CA GLN A 206 3.13 -23.89 2.84
C GLN A 206 4.51 -23.91 2.19
N LYS A 207 4.67 -23.31 1.00
CA LYS A 207 5.97 -23.19 0.32
C LYS A 207 6.99 -22.42 1.16
N ILE A 208 6.58 -21.31 1.79
CA ILE A 208 7.45 -20.53 2.68
C ILE A 208 7.77 -21.31 3.95
N ALA A 209 6.80 -22.00 4.55
CA ALA A 209 7.02 -22.85 5.71
C ALA A 209 8.03 -23.97 5.43
N ALA A 210 7.92 -24.64 4.28
CA ALA A 210 8.86 -25.67 3.87
C ALA A 210 10.27 -25.12 3.61
N LYS A 211 10.38 -23.91 3.04
CA LYS A 211 11.67 -23.31 2.66
C LYS A 211 12.41 -22.64 3.82
N TYR A 212 11.68 -21.97 4.71
CA TYR A 212 12.26 -21.09 5.74
C TYR A 212 11.93 -21.50 7.18
N GLY A 213 11.11 -22.52 7.40
CA GLY A 213 10.82 -23.05 8.73
C GLY A 213 9.85 -22.21 9.57
N PHE A 214 9.10 -21.29 8.95
CA PHE A 214 8.04 -20.52 9.62
C PHE A 214 6.81 -20.37 8.73
N THR A 215 5.62 -20.27 9.32
CA THR A 215 4.38 -19.98 8.57
C THR A 215 4.14 -18.48 8.52
N PRO A 216 4.21 -17.83 7.32
CA PRO A 216 3.93 -16.41 7.20
C PRO A 216 2.46 -16.11 7.49
N LYS A 217 2.21 -14.96 8.09
CA LYS A 217 0.86 -14.48 8.41
C LYS A 217 0.33 -13.42 7.43
N GLY A 218 1.22 -12.84 6.62
CA GLY A 218 0.92 -11.89 5.56
C GLY A 218 2.09 -11.84 4.58
N LEU A 219 1.97 -11.04 3.52
CA LEU A 219 3.05 -10.78 2.58
C LEU A 219 4.23 -10.13 3.29
N ARG A 220 3.95 -9.19 4.20
CA ARG A 220 4.97 -8.54 5.03
C ARG A 220 4.51 -8.49 6.49
N ASP A 221 5.46 -8.67 7.39
CA ASP A 221 5.31 -8.38 8.82
C ASP A 221 6.19 -7.18 9.13
N MET A 222 5.58 -6.00 9.29
CA MET A 222 6.32 -4.75 9.48
C MET A 222 7.14 -4.75 10.77
N LEU A 223 6.66 -5.44 11.81
CA LEU A 223 7.33 -5.52 13.10
C LEU A 223 8.44 -6.58 13.10
N ASN A 224 8.22 -7.67 12.38
CA ASN A 224 9.13 -8.81 12.24
C ASN A 224 9.44 -9.10 10.76
N PRO A 225 10.21 -8.26 10.06
CA PRO A 225 10.45 -8.38 8.62
C PRO A 225 11.02 -9.74 8.19
N GLN A 226 11.71 -10.44 9.07
CA GLN A 226 12.21 -11.80 8.84
C GLN A 226 11.10 -12.85 8.65
N LEU A 227 9.84 -12.53 9.01
CA LEU A 227 8.65 -13.36 8.83
C LEU A 227 7.84 -12.99 7.57
N SER A 228 8.35 -12.08 6.75
CA SER A 228 7.77 -11.67 5.46
C SER A 228 7.98 -12.72 4.36
N VAL A 229 7.33 -12.52 3.22
CA VAL A 229 7.42 -13.36 2.02
C VAL A 229 8.01 -12.55 0.85
N PRO A 230 9.30 -12.72 0.51
CA PRO A 230 10.33 -13.47 1.24
C PRO A 230 10.80 -12.75 2.54
N PRO A 231 11.59 -13.42 3.40
CA PRO A 231 12.18 -12.78 4.59
C PRO A 231 12.99 -11.53 4.23
N GLN A 232 12.77 -10.46 5.00
CA GLN A 232 13.36 -9.14 4.76
C GLN A 232 14.44 -8.81 5.82
N PRO A 233 15.45 -7.99 5.48
CA PRO A 233 16.41 -7.42 6.43
C PRO A 233 15.73 -6.68 7.57
N THR A 234 16.28 -6.80 8.80
CA THR A 234 15.71 -6.16 10.00
C THR A 234 16.45 -4.91 10.44
N ALA A 235 17.66 -4.68 9.92
CA ALA A 235 18.52 -3.55 10.22
C ALA A 235 19.46 -3.24 9.06
N MET A 236 20.05 -2.05 9.05
CA MET A 236 21.03 -1.59 8.05
C MET A 236 22.20 -2.55 7.84
N LYS A 237 22.67 -3.19 8.91
CA LYS A 237 23.74 -4.18 8.86
C LYS A 237 23.37 -5.47 8.12
N ASP A 238 22.06 -5.74 7.95
CA ASP A 238 21.53 -6.93 7.31
C ASP A 238 21.31 -6.72 5.80
N ILE A 239 21.58 -5.51 5.27
CA ILE A 239 21.44 -5.22 3.84
C ILE A 239 22.41 -6.11 3.05
N PRO A 240 21.91 -6.96 2.13
CA PRO A 240 22.78 -7.78 1.29
C PRO A 240 23.71 -6.89 0.46
N SER A 241 24.99 -7.27 0.35
CA SER A 241 25.99 -6.50 -0.42
C SER A 241 25.57 -6.25 -1.87
N ALA A 242 24.85 -7.21 -2.47
CA ALA A 242 24.28 -7.11 -3.82
C ALA A 242 23.21 -6.01 -3.98
N LEU A 243 22.56 -5.61 -2.88
CA LEU A 243 21.53 -4.56 -2.82
C LEU A 243 22.06 -3.26 -2.17
N GLY A 244 23.37 -3.19 -1.92
CA GLY A 244 24.03 -2.02 -1.35
C GLY A 244 24.19 -0.85 -2.34
N PRO A 245 24.99 0.17 -1.99
CA PRO A 245 25.13 1.41 -2.78
C PRO A 245 25.55 1.24 -4.24
N ASN A 246 26.20 0.11 -4.58
CA ASN A 246 26.70 -0.17 -5.92
C ASN A 246 25.70 -0.99 -6.77
N CYS A 247 24.51 -1.29 -6.24
CA CYS A 247 23.49 -2.02 -6.97
C CYS A 247 23.01 -1.22 -8.19
N LYS A 248 22.90 -1.91 -9.34
CA LYS A 248 22.28 -1.34 -10.55
C LYS A 248 20.84 -1.85 -10.64
N PRO A 249 19.83 -0.98 -10.68
CA PRO A 249 18.44 -1.42 -10.61
C PRO A 249 18.01 -2.13 -11.90
N THR A 250 17.42 -3.32 -11.73
CA THR A 250 16.80 -4.11 -12.79
C THR A 250 15.46 -4.63 -12.31
N ALA A 251 14.62 -5.18 -13.20
CA ALA A 251 13.41 -5.87 -12.75
C ALA A 251 13.75 -7.10 -11.89
N ASP A 252 14.77 -7.86 -12.28
CA ASP A 252 15.14 -9.13 -11.64
C ASP A 252 15.64 -8.97 -10.20
N ASN A 253 16.28 -7.84 -9.89
CA ASN A 253 16.75 -7.55 -8.53
C ASN A 253 15.81 -6.66 -7.75
N ASP A 254 14.53 -6.61 -8.15
CA ASP A 254 13.50 -5.81 -7.50
C ASP A 254 13.91 -4.32 -7.40
N LYS A 255 14.51 -3.81 -8.49
CA LYS A 255 15.05 -2.45 -8.62
C LYS A 255 15.99 -2.08 -7.45
N CYS A 256 16.89 -3.00 -7.12
CA CYS A 256 17.74 -2.95 -5.93
C CYS A 256 16.98 -3.17 -4.60
N GLY A 257 16.04 -4.12 -4.62
CA GLY A 257 15.39 -4.66 -3.44
C GLY A 257 14.38 -3.72 -2.77
N VAL A 258 13.56 -2.99 -3.53
CA VAL A 258 12.61 -2.05 -2.94
C VAL A 258 11.63 -2.72 -1.96
N HIS A 259 11.10 -3.90 -2.29
CA HIS A 259 10.24 -4.70 -1.42
C HIS A 259 11.00 -5.57 -0.42
N LEU A 260 12.34 -5.59 -0.47
CA LEU A 260 13.17 -6.26 0.52
C LEU A 260 13.62 -5.28 1.60
N LEU A 261 14.22 -4.17 1.17
CA LEU A 261 14.85 -3.20 2.05
C LEU A 261 13.82 -2.38 2.84
N ASN A 262 12.55 -2.32 2.41
CA ASN A 262 11.49 -1.63 3.14
C ASN A 262 11.21 -2.23 4.53
N GLY A 263 11.62 -3.48 4.78
CA GLY A 263 11.58 -4.11 6.10
C GLY A 263 12.30 -3.32 7.20
N ILE A 264 13.39 -2.63 6.86
CA ILE A 264 14.19 -1.84 7.81
C ILE A 264 13.39 -0.64 8.36
N PRO A 265 12.90 0.30 7.52
CA PRO A 265 12.07 1.39 8.02
C PRO A 265 10.70 0.90 8.52
N ASN A 266 10.12 -0.18 7.97
CA ASN A 266 8.90 -0.78 8.51
C ASN A 266 9.06 -1.19 9.98
N ARG A 267 10.18 -1.83 10.31
CA ARG A 267 10.49 -2.24 11.68
C ARG A 267 10.72 -1.05 12.60
N ALA A 268 11.46 -0.03 12.14
CA ALA A 268 11.65 1.20 12.91
C ALA A 268 10.30 1.85 13.27
N ILE A 269 9.42 2.02 12.29
CA ILE A 269 8.12 2.65 12.53
C ILE A 269 7.19 1.77 13.36
N SER A 270 7.20 0.45 13.18
CA SER A 270 6.43 -0.46 14.03
C SER A 270 6.84 -0.37 15.50
N LEU A 271 8.14 -0.25 15.78
CA LEU A 271 8.65 -0.04 17.13
C LEU A 271 8.21 1.31 17.72
N ALA A 272 8.19 2.37 16.90
CA ALA A 272 7.68 3.68 17.33
C ALA A 272 6.16 3.61 17.63
N VAL A 273 5.37 2.96 16.78
CA VAL A 273 3.93 2.75 16.96
C VAL A 273 3.63 1.98 18.25
N GLN A 274 4.41 0.95 18.58
CA GLN A 274 4.24 0.22 19.85
C GLN A 274 4.38 1.11 21.10
N LYS A 275 5.10 2.23 21.01
CA LYS A 275 5.30 3.17 22.11
C LYS A 275 4.34 4.35 22.08
N LEU A 276 4.03 4.86 20.89
CA LEU A 276 3.35 6.14 20.70
C LEU A 276 1.90 6.00 20.23
N GLY A 277 1.54 4.83 19.71
CA GLY A 277 0.29 4.60 18.99
C GLY A 277 0.34 5.08 17.55
N TRP A 278 -0.57 4.54 16.74
CA TRP A 278 -0.66 4.82 15.31
C TRP A 278 -0.91 6.30 14.99
N ASP A 279 -1.86 6.94 15.68
CA ASP A 279 -2.29 8.30 15.35
C ASP A 279 -1.13 9.31 15.37
N LYS A 280 -0.32 9.32 16.45
CA LYS A 280 0.85 10.20 16.56
C LYS A 280 1.87 9.93 15.45
N VAL A 281 2.15 8.65 15.21
CA VAL A 281 3.20 8.26 14.27
C VAL A 281 2.79 8.57 12.83
N ALA A 282 1.57 8.20 12.44
CA ALA A 282 1.05 8.42 11.10
C ALA A 282 1.00 9.91 10.72
N HIS A 283 0.68 10.81 11.66
CA HIS A 283 0.68 12.26 11.40
C HIS A 283 2.09 12.81 11.14
N VAL A 284 3.09 12.35 11.88
CA VAL A 284 4.49 12.72 11.61
C VAL A 284 4.91 12.18 10.24
N ILE A 285 4.65 10.89 9.96
CA ILE A 285 5.05 10.26 8.70
C ILE A 285 4.32 10.88 7.51
N TYR A 286 3.06 11.30 7.67
CA TYR A 286 2.30 11.97 6.61
C TYR A 286 3.01 13.26 6.18
N LYS A 287 3.39 14.11 7.14
CA LYS A 287 4.14 15.34 6.87
C LYS A 287 5.51 15.07 6.25
N VAL A 288 6.22 14.05 6.73
CA VAL A 288 7.51 13.63 6.14
C VAL A 288 7.34 13.23 4.68
N MET A 289 6.38 12.36 4.39
CA MET A 289 6.06 11.88 3.04
C MET A 289 5.61 13.01 2.11
N THR A 290 4.79 13.96 2.59
CA THR A 290 4.18 14.96 1.72
C THR A 290 5.00 16.24 1.53
N GLU A 291 5.86 16.58 2.49
CA GLU A 291 6.49 17.93 2.55
C GLU A 291 8.02 17.91 2.69
N ARG A 292 8.63 16.79 3.10
CA ARG A 292 10.04 16.79 3.53
C ARG A 292 10.98 15.92 2.71
N LEU A 293 10.50 14.77 2.23
CA LEU A 293 11.37 13.84 1.52
C LEU A 293 11.68 14.32 0.08
N PRO A 294 12.96 14.45 -0.30
CA PRO A 294 13.34 14.57 -1.70
C PRO A 294 13.15 13.23 -2.41
N LYS A 295 12.97 13.26 -3.74
CA LYS A 295 12.74 12.05 -4.54
C LYS A 295 13.81 10.95 -4.39
N ASN A 296 15.07 11.34 -4.17
CA ASN A 296 16.19 10.40 -4.04
C ASN A 296 16.55 10.12 -2.57
N ALA A 297 15.62 10.35 -1.64
CA ALA A 297 15.85 10.18 -0.21
C ALA A 297 16.44 8.80 0.12
N GLN A 298 17.42 8.81 1.02
CA GLN A 298 17.99 7.61 1.61
C GLN A 298 17.35 7.38 2.99
N PHE A 299 17.55 6.20 3.58
CA PHE A 299 17.00 5.88 4.89
C PHE A 299 17.49 6.84 5.98
N SER A 300 18.75 7.31 5.90
CA SER A 300 19.28 8.33 6.82
C SER A 300 18.56 9.67 6.67
N THR A 301 18.24 10.09 5.45
CA THR A 301 17.41 11.27 5.18
C THR A 301 16.01 11.10 5.76
N TYR A 302 15.41 9.93 5.59
CA TYR A 302 14.09 9.65 6.18
C TYR A 302 14.10 9.74 7.71
N ALA A 303 15.11 9.14 8.37
CA ALA A 303 15.26 9.23 9.81
C ALA A 303 15.45 10.69 10.28
N SER A 304 16.32 11.46 9.62
CA SER A 304 16.57 12.86 9.99
C SER A 304 15.33 13.74 9.79
N GLU A 305 14.63 13.59 8.66
CA GLU A 305 13.43 14.37 8.38
C GLU A 305 12.27 13.99 9.31
N THR A 306 12.17 12.72 9.72
CA THR A 306 11.20 12.25 10.73
C THR A 306 11.48 12.83 12.10
N MET A 307 12.75 12.84 12.54
CA MET A 307 13.13 13.44 13.82
C MET A 307 12.89 14.95 13.85
N SER A 308 13.21 15.64 12.75
CA SER A 308 12.96 17.08 12.62
C SER A 308 11.46 17.40 12.60
N GLU A 309 10.62 16.58 11.96
CA GLU A 309 9.17 16.77 12.01
C GLU A 309 8.57 16.40 13.37
N CYS A 310 9.08 15.36 14.02
CA CYS A 310 8.69 15.00 15.38
C CYS A 310 8.90 16.19 16.34
N GLY A 311 10.06 16.86 16.28
CA GLY A 311 10.37 18.02 17.13
C GLY A 311 9.45 19.23 16.90
N ARG A 312 8.70 19.26 15.79
CA ARG A 312 7.69 20.30 15.50
C ARG A 312 6.31 19.96 16.05
N GLN A 313 6.01 18.67 16.19
CA GLN A 313 4.64 18.20 16.49
C GLN A 313 4.48 17.58 17.87
N LEU A 314 5.52 16.94 18.39
CA LEU A 314 5.44 16.06 19.56
C LEU A 314 6.39 16.49 20.67
N SER A 315 6.22 15.88 21.84
CA SER A 315 7.07 16.10 23.00
C SER A 315 8.48 15.52 22.80
N THR A 316 9.46 16.02 23.56
CA THR A 316 10.82 15.47 23.57
C THR A 316 10.84 13.97 23.93
N SER A 317 9.98 13.53 24.85
CA SER A 317 9.84 12.11 25.21
C SER A 317 9.26 11.26 24.07
N ASP A 318 8.31 11.80 23.31
CA ASP A 318 7.78 11.09 22.13
C ASP A 318 8.87 10.96 21.06
N CYS A 319 9.65 12.03 20.81
CA CYS A 319 10.75 11.97 19.84
C CYS A 319 11.90 11.06 20.28
N ALA A 320 12.14 10.91 21.58
CA ALA A 320 13.07 9.90 22.09
C ALA A 320 12.63 8.46 21.72
N ALA A 321 11.32 8.19 21.59
CA ALA A 321 10.84 6.89 21.14
C ALA A 321 11.09 6.66 19.64
N PHE A 322 10.94 7.68 18.79
CA PHE A 322 11.36 7.61 17.38
C PHE A 322 12.86 7.35 17.25
N ASP A 323 13.68 8.14 17.96
CA ASP A 323 15.14 8.00 17.95
C ASP A 323 15.58 6.59 18.38
N ALA A 324 15.02 6.06 19.47
CA ALA A 324 15.30 4.70 19.92
C ALA A 324 14.91 3.65 18.86
N SER A 325 13.82 3.88 18.13
CA SER A 325 13.32 2.96 17.12
C SER A 325 14.17 2.95 15.85
N PHE A 326 14.66 4.11 15.40
CA PHE A 326 15.63 4.20 14.30
C PHE A 326 16.96 3.55 14.68
N LYS A 327 17.47 3.82 15.88
CA LYS A 327 18.70 3.18 16.40
C LYS A 327 18.60 1.65 16.45
N ALA A 328 17.41 1.11 16.77
CA ALA A 328 17.18 -0.33 16.82
C ALA A 328 17.32 -1.05 15.46
N VAL A 329 17.26 -0.30 14.35
CA VAL A 329 17.49 -0.79 13.00
C VAL A 329 18.79 -0.24 12.38
N GLY A 330 19.58 0.52 13.13
CA GLY A 330 20.86 1.09 12.67
C GLY A 330 20.71 2.36 11.83
N LEU A 331 19.65 3.13 12.04
CA LEU A 331 19.41 4.45 11.44
C LEU A 331 19.59 5.58 12.46
#